data_AF-A0A7G5LH74-F1
#
_entry.id   AF-A0A7G5LH74-F1
#
_cell.length_a   1.000
_cell.length_b   1.000
_cell.length_c   1.000
_cell.angle_alpha   90.00
_cell.angle_beta   90.00
_cell.angle_gamma   90.00
#
_symmetry.space_group_name_H-M   'P 1'
#
loop_
_entity.id
_entity.type
_entity.pdbx_description
1 polymer ?
#
loop_
_entity_poly.entity_id
_entity_poly.type
_entity_poly.pdbx_seq_one_letter_code
_entity_poly.pdbx_strand_id
1 'polypeptide(L)'
;MSTTTRRTRFFWEVTTTEDQDAARAALTTIIKANTDRLVSIFYDIFLEDETASAFLSHGVVQQRLSPSLRAWMLDLMSAQPTGDLTAFNARQIKIGEIHARLKIPVQLVLAGGSVLKTEIGFKLIEAGYPERTATNAIMMVDDLIDYAMRLMSAAYFKDTKRHVRNDEAFRLFSLGQDINLERETQRAALMEWSQTVLFGLFGNRGSEAAGTLSSSTFGLWIRHRAGVLFHGSPILPTIEELMLAVDKIALPRLNTADPNTVADLQRRVDEIKYLINDLFQSASSVENGRDPLTRTLNRRFLPSVLSRELSMAQQDQTPLSVLMVDIDHFKTINDQYSHSIGDLVLSHTAETLLSSVRSSDFVFRYGGEEFLIVLVETGAEEAALIAERIRNDIQSHAVNVPGHGPLLTSVSIGVATHGGHPDYEYLINSADRALYTAKNSGRNRISLAPSAPNP
;
A
#
# COMPACT_ATOMS: atom_id res chain seq x y z
N MET A 1 22.92 -1.30 43.06
CA MET A 1 21.59 -1.25 43.71
C MET A 1 20.61 -2.01 42.82
N SER A 2 20.04 -3.09 43.35
CA SER A 2 19.06 -3.97 42.68
C SER A 2 17.80 -3.18 42.32
N THR A 3 17.56 -2.96 41.03
CA THR A 3 16.26 -2.54 40.52
C THR A 3 15.30 -3.72 40.63
N THR A 4 14.64 -3.83 41.78
CA THR A 4 13.52 -4.74 41.99
C THR A 4 12.39 -4.29 41.07
N THR A 5 12.31 -4.88 39.88
CA THR A 5 11.17 -4.72 38.98
C THR A 5 9.92 -5.17 39.75
N ARG A 6 9.11 -4.23 40.25
CA ARG A 6 7.76 -4.55 40.72
C ARG A 6 7.07 -5.26 39.56
N ARG A 7 6.87 -6.58 39.66
CA ARG A 7 5.97 -7.29 38.76
C ARG A 7 4.62 -6.61 38.88
N THR A 8 4.10 -6.06 37.80
CA THR A 8 2.73 -5.60 37.70
C THR A 8 1.84 -6.76 38.11
N ARG A 9 1.16 -6.66 39.26
CA ARG A 9 0.19 -7.67 39.69
C ARG A 9 -1.08 -7.40 38.91
N PHE A 10 -1.47 -8.33 38.05
CA PHE A 10 -2.75 -8.23 37.37
C PHE A 10 -3.87 -8.75 38.29
N PHE A 11 -5.08 -8.23 38.13
CA PHE A 11 -6.27 -8.60 38.91
C PHE A 11 -6.50 -10.13 38.94
N TRP A 12 -6.28 -10.79 37.80
CA TRP A 12 -6.45 -12.24 37.67
C TRP A 12 -5.38 -13.08 38.39
N GLU A 13 -4.26 -12.48 38.80
CA GLU A 13 -3.23 -13.19 39.58
C GLU A 13 -3.56 -13.24 41.08
N VAL A 14 -4.47 -12.38 41.55
CA VAL A 14 -4.77 -12.20 42.99
C VAL A 14 -6.23 -12.51 43.37
N THR A 15 -7.03 -12.97 42.40
CA THR A 15 -8.48 -13.19 42.56
C THR A 15 -8.84 -14.66 42.38
N THR A 16 -9.86 -15.14 43.10
CA THR A 16 -10.29 -16.55 43.02
C THR A 16 -10.88 -16.89 41.64
N THR A 17 -10.80 -18.15 41.21
CA THR A 17 -11.39 -18.60 39.94
C THR A 17 -12.90 -18.33 39.86
N GLU A 18 -13.62 -18.52 40.97
CA GLU A 18 -15.06 -18.26 41.05
C GLU A 18 -15.39 -16.78 40.80
N ASP A 19 -14.64 -15.88 41.45
CA ASP A 19 -14.79 -14.43 41.25
C ASP A 19 -14.44 -14.01 39.82
N GLN A 20 -13.46 -14.66 39.19
CA GLN A 20 -13.08 -14.41 37.79
C GLN A 20 -14.19 -14.85 36.83
N ASP A 21 -14.77 -16.03 37.04
CA ASP A 21 -15.83 -16.57 36.19
C ASP A 21 -17.11 -15.74 36.29
N ALA A 22 -17.49 -15.32 37.50
CA ALA A 22 -18.64 -14.44 37.73
C ALA A 22 -18.45 -13.07 37.06
N ALA A 23 -17.27 -12.46 37.20
CA ALA A 23 -16.92 -11.19 36.56
C ALA A 23 -16.98 -11.30 35.03
N ARG A 24 -16.44 -12.38 34.46
CA ARG A 24 -16.44 -12.63 33.02
C ARG A 24 -17.85 -12.84 32.47
N ALA A 25 -18.70 -13.57 33.19
CA ALA A 25 -20.10 -13.77 32.81
C ALA A 25 -20.88 -12.45 32.77
N ALA A 26 -20.68 -11.59 33.78
CA ALA A 26 -21.26 -10.25 33.82
C ALA A 26 -20.79 -9.38 32.64
N LEU A 27 -19.47 -9.31 32.42
CA LEU A 27 -18.89 -8.56 31.29
C LEU A 27 -19.41 -9.04 29.94
N THR A 28 -19.43 -10.36 29.72
CA THR A 28 -19.90 -10.96 28.46
C THR A 28 -21.35 -10.58 28.18
N THR A 29 -22.19 -10.58 29.22
CA THR A 29 -23.61 -10.18 29.11
C THR A 29 -23.74 -8.71 28.74
N ILE A 30 -23.02 -7.83 29.45
CA ILE A 30 -23.06 -6.37 29.22
C ILE A 30 -22.55 -6.02 27.83
N ILE A 31 -21.41 -6.56 27.42
CA ILE A 31 -20.83 -6.28 26.11
C ILE A 31 -21.76 -6.76 25.00
N LYS A 32 -22.29 -7.99 25.07
CA LYS A 32 -23.22 -8.50 24.04
C LYS A 32 -24.48 -7.64 23.92
N ALA A 33 -25.04 -7.19 25.03
CA ALA A 33 -26.26 -6.37 25.02
C ALA A 33 -26.02 -4.94 24.51
N ASN A 34 -24.79 -4.42 24.61
CA ASN A 34 -24.48 -3.02 24.31
C ASN A 34 -23.47 -2.83 23.17
N THR A 35 -23.12 -3.90 22.45
CA THR A 35 -22.04 -3.90 21.44
C THR A 35 -22.21 -2.78 20.41
N ASP A 36 -23.40 -2.66 19.81
CA ASP A 36 -23.67 -1.66 18.78
C ASP A 36 -23.45 -0.23 19.27
N ARG A 37 -23.90 0.07 20.49
CA ARG A 37 -23.75 1.39 21.12
C ARG A 37 -22.28 1.67 21.46
N LEU A 38 -21.56 0.68 22.00
CA LEU A 38 -20.14 0.81 22.33
C LEU A 38 -19.29 1.06 21.08
N VAL A 39 -19.60 0.37 19.97
CA VAL A 39 -18.94 0.61 18.67
C VAL A 39 -19.22 2.02 18.16
N SER A 40 -20.47 2.50 18.24
CA SER A 40 -20.82 3.87 17.83
C SER A 40 -20.01 4.91 18.60
N ILE A 41 -20.03 4.85 19.93
CA ILE A 41 -19.33 5.79 20.80
C ILE A 41 -17.82 5.79 20.51
N PHE A 42 -17.23 4.61 20.27
CA PHE A 42 -15.82 4.52 19.92
C PHE A 42 -15.50 5.28 18.63
N TYR A 43 -16.33 5.16 17.59
CA TYR A 43 -16.07 5.82 16.31
C TYR A 43 -16.44 7.30 16.28
N ASP A 44 -17.41 7.73 17.08
CA ASP A 44 -17.74 9.15 17.21
C ASP A 44 -16.48 9.95 17.62
N ILE A 45 -15.66 9.41 18.53
CA ILE A 45 -14.37 10.00 18.93
C ILE A 45 -13.38 10.09 17.76
N PHE A 46 -13.31 9.06 16.92
CA PHE A 46 -12.40 9.05 15.77
C PHE A 46 -12.84 10.02 14.67
N LEU A 47 -14.14 10.22 14.51
CA LEU A 47 -14.72 11.10 13.50
C LEU A 47 -14.68 12.57 13.91
N GLU A 48 -14.62 12.86 15.22
CA GLU A 48 -14.40 14.21 15.75
C GLU A 48 -12.94 14.68 15.61
N ASP A 49 -11.98 13.75 15.47
CA ASP A 49 -10.57 14.08 15.25
C ASP A 49 -10.28 14.34 13.76
N GLU A 50 -9.85 15.56 13.44
CA GLU A 50 -9.59 16.01 12.06
C GLU A 50 -8.53 15.16 11.34
N THR A 51 -7.57 14.59 12.07
CA THR A 51 -6.53 13.74 11.51
C THR A 51 -7.08 12.34 11.20
N ALA A 52 -7.85 11.75 12.10
CA ALA A 52 -8.44 10.43 11.89
C ALA A 52 -9.62 10.42 10.93
N SER A 53 -10.45 11.47 10.92
CA SER A 53 -11.58 11.59 10.00
C SER A 53 -11.12 11.56 8.53
N ALA A 54 -9.92 12.05 8.25
CA ALA A 54 -9.30 11.98 6.92
C ALA A 54 -9.04 10.54 6.44
N PHE A 55 -8.80 9.60 7.37
CA PHE A 55 -8.56 8.18 7.05
C PHE A 55 -9.82 7.30 7.18
N LEU A 56 -10.80 7.76 7.95
CA LEU A 56 -11.97 6.98 8.37
C LEU A 56 -13.24 7.70 7.93
N SER A 57 -13.63 7.53 6.67
CA SER A 57 -14.94 8.02 6.21
C SER A 57 -16.07 7.24 6.87
N HIS A 58 -17.23 7.88 7.06
CA HIS A 58 -18.41 7.25 7.67
C HIS A 58 -18.79 5.91 7.01
N GLY A 59 -18.72 5.81 5.67
CA GLY A 59 -19.04 4.58 4.94
C GLY A 59 -18.05 3.44 5.20
N VAL A 60 -16.76 3.73 5.26
CA VAL A 60 -15.70 2.74 5.53
C VAL A 60 -15.81 2.22 6.95
N VAL A 61 -16.04 3.12 7.92
CA VAL A 61 -16.22 2.76 9.33
C VAL A 61 -17.40 1.82 9.50
N GLN A 62 -18.58 2.20 9.00
CA GLN A 62 -19.82 1.47 9.24
C GLN A 62 -19.82 0.09 8.57
N GLN A 63 -19.35 -0.01 7.33
CA GLN A 63 -19.43 -1.26 6.56
C GLN A 63 -18.27 -2.22 6.83
N ARG A 64 -17.08 -1.72 7.22
CA ARG A 64 -15.86 -2.54 7.24
C ARG A 64 -15.18 -2.65 8.60
N LEU A 65 -15.15 -1.60 9.41
CA LEU A 65 -14.38 -1.59 10.66
C LEU A 65 -15.23 -1.90 11.91
N SER A 66 -16.48 -1.44 11.94
CA SER A 66 -17.45 -1.73 13.01
C SER A 66 -17.62 -3.23 13.32
N PRO A 67 -17.70 -4.15 12.33
CA PRO A 67 -17.75 -5.58 12.60
C PRO A 67 -16.50 -6.11 13.30
N SER A 68 -15.31 -5.59 12.95
CA SER A 68 -14.03 -6.03 13.54
C SER A 68 -13.90 -5.57 14.99
N LEU A 69 -14.31 -4.34 15.33
CA LEU A 69 -14.33 -3.88 16.72
C LEU A 69 -15.32 -4.67 17.57
N ARG A 70 -16.51 -4.98 17.03
CA ARG A 70 -17.47 -5.90 17.68
C ARG A 70 -16.83 -7.24 17.99
N ALA A 71 -16.20 -7.86 16.99
CA ALA A 71 -15.56 -9.16 17.15
C ALA A 71 -14.43 -9.11 18.19
N TRP A 72 -13.63 -8.04 18.16
CA TRP A 72 -12.54 -7.83 19.12
C TRP A 72 -13.03 -7.71 20.56
N MET A 73 -14.10 -6.94 20.83
CA MET A 73 -14.65 -6.81 22.18
C MET A 73 -15.16 -8.15 22.72
N LEU A 74 -15.78 -8.97 21.88
CA LEU A 74 -16.24 -10.31 22.25
C LEU A 74 -15.07 -11.27 22.46
N ASP A 75 -14.04 -11.21 21.62
CA ASP A 75 -12.82 -12.01 21.76
C ASP A 75 -12.08 -11.68 23.06
N LEU A 76 -12.03 -10.40 23.45
CA LEU A 76 -11.43 -9.95 24.70
C LEU A 76 -12.02 -10.67 25.92
N MET A 77 -13.31 -10.98 25.88
CA MET A 77 -14.01 -11.71 26.96
C MET A 77 -13.75 -13.21 26.93
N SER A 78 -13.34 -13.76 25.79
CA SER A 78 -12.97 -15.16 25.66
C SER A 78 -11.54 -15.45 26.15
N ALA A 79 -10.70 -14.42 26.23
CA ALA A 79 -9.32 -14.56 26.70
C ALA A 79 -9.28 -14.91 28.19
N GLN A 80 -8.67 -16.05 28.52
CA GLN A 80 -8.39 -16.45 29.90
C GLN A 80 -6.97 -16.01 30.26
N PRO A 81 -6.79 -15.00 31.13
CA PRO A 81 -5.46 -14.48 31.44
C PRO A 81 -4.52 -15.49 32.11
N THR A 82 -5.09 -16.51 32.75
CA THR A 82 -4.39 -17.62 33.40
C THR A 82 -4.14 -18.81 32.46
N GLY A 83 -4.67 -18.79 31.24
CA GLY A 83 -4.53 -19.83 30.23
C GLY A 83 -3.49 -19.51 29.15
N ASP A 84 -3.54 -20.24 28.04
CA ASP A 84 -2.67 -19.96 26.88
C ASP A 84 -3.16 -18.70 26.14
N LEU A 85 -2.39 -17.62 26.28
CA LEU A 85 -2.65 -16.34 25.60
C LEU A 85 -1.97 -16.22 24.24
N THR A 86 -1.31 -17.26 23.72
CA THR A 86 -0.53 -17.17 22.46
C THR A 86 -1.39 -16.67 21.30
N ALA A 87 -2.57 -17.25 21.11
CA ALA A 87 -3.48 -16.85 20.04
C ALA A 87 -4.05 -15.43 20.25
N PHE A 88 -4.38 -15.07 21.49
CA PHE A 88 -4.84 -13.73 21.85
C PHE A 88 -3.75 -12.68 21.56
N ASN A 89 -2.52 -12.94 22.01
CA ASN A 89 -1.37 -12.05 21.82
C ASN A 89 -1.05 -11.86 20.34
N ALA A 90 -1.04 -12.94 19.56
CA ALA A 90 -0.82 -12.88 18.12
C ALA A 90 -1.85 -11.99 17.42
N ARG A 91 -3.13 -12.05 17.83
CA ARG A 91 -4.18 -11.17 17.32
C ARG A 91 -3.93 -9.70 17.68
N GLN A 92 -3.61 -9.39 18.93
CA GLN A 92 -3.33 -8.00 19.35
C GLN A 92 -2.11 -7.42 18.61
N ILE A 93 -1.06 -8.22 18.42
CA ILE A 93 0.11 -7.83 17.63
C ILE A 93 -0.30 -7.51 16.19
N LYS A 94 -1.08 -8.38 15.55
CA LYS A 94 -1.54 -8.17 14.16
C LYS A 94 -2.41 -6.91 14.03
N ILE A 95 -3.27 -6.62 15.01
CA ILE A 95 -4.07 -5.38 15.04
C ILE A 95 -3.15 -4.15 15.14
N GLY A 96 -2.13 -4.19 16.00
CA GLY A 96 -1.13 -3.12 16.10
C GLY A 96 -0.36 -2.87 14.80
N GLU A 97 0.00 -3.93 14.07
CA GLU A 97 0.62 -3.85 12.75
C GLU A 97 -0.33 -3.22 11.70
N ILE A 98 -1.62 -3.57 11.73
CA ILE A 98 -2.65 -2.96 10.88
C ILE A 98 -2.75 -1.45 11.18
N HIS A 99 -2.82 -1.06 12.45
CA HIS A 99 -2.87 0.35 12.83
C HIS A 99 -1.65 1.14 12.34
N ALA A 100 -0.44 0.57 12.44
CA ALA A 100 0.78 1.21 11.94
C ALA A 100 0.77 1.39 10.42
N ARG A 101 0.34 0.36 9.70
CA ARG A 101 0.22 0.40 8.24
C ARG A 101 -0.81 1.44 7.78
N LEU A 102 -1.95 1.51 8.47
CA LEU A 102 -3.00 2.51 8.23
C LEU A 102 -2.64 3.90 8.76
N LYS A 103 -1.49 4.06 9.45
CA LYS A 103 -1.05 5.29 10.09
C LYS A 103 -2.07 5.87 11.09
N ILE A 104 -2.86 5.00 11.72
CA ILE A 104 -3.83 5.42 12.73
C ILE A 104 -3.06 5.87 13.98
N PRO A 105 -3.25 7.12 14.46
CA PRO A 105 -2.55 7.61 15.64
C PRO A 105 -2.83 6.74 16.86
N VAL A 106 -1.76 6.21 17.49
CA VAL A 106 -1.88 5.33 18.68
C VAL A 106 -2.66 5.99 19.81
N GLN A 107 -2.56 7.33 19.95
CA GLN A 107 -3.29 8.10 20.95
C GLN A 107 -4.82 7.95 20.83
N LEU A 108 -5.35 7.84 19.62
CA LEU A 108 -6.79 7.68 19.38
C LEU A 108 -7.26 6.28 19.75
N VAL A 109 -6.45 5.27 19.46
CA VAL A 109 -6.72 3.88 19.88
C VAL A 109 -6.77 3.78 21.41
N LEU A 110 -5.85 4.46 22.11
CA LEU A 110 -5.85 4.53 23.57
C LEU A 110 -7.03 5.34 24.13
N ALA A 111 -7.41 6.44 23.49
CA ALA A 111 -8.58 7.23 23.86
C ALA A 111 -9.86 6.42 23.73
N GLY A 112 -10.06 5.73 22.59
CA GLY A 112 -11.19 4.84 22.37
C GLY A 112 -11.23 3.69 23.38
N GLY A 113 -10.07 3.09 23.72
CA GLY A 113 -9.97 2.11 24.80
C GLY A 113 -10.42 2.64 26.15
N SER A 114 -10.06 3.89 26.48
CA SER A 114 -10.46 4.55 27.73
C SER A 114 -11.96 4.80 27.81
N VAL A 115 -12.58 5.19 26.68
CA VAL A 115 -14.03 5.39 26.62
C VAL A 115 -14.78 4.07 26.72
N LEU A 116 -14.33 3.01 26.03
CA LEU A 116 -14.92 1.68 26.17
C LEU A 116 -14.91 1.20 27.62
N LYS A 117 -13.77 1.36 28.32
CA LYS A 117 -13.66 1.01 29.75
C LYS A 117 -14.68 1.76 30.61
N THR A 118 -14.81 3.06 30.37
CA THR A 118 -15.73 3.93 31.12
C THR A 118 -17.19 3.54 30.87
N GLU A 119 -17.59 3.37 29.61
CA GLU A 119 -18.96 3.01 29.25
C GLU A 119 -19.35 1.61 29.74
N ILE A 120 -18.44 0.63 29.63
CA ILE A 120 -18.67 -0.72 30.16
C ILE A 120 -18.82 -0.66 31.70
N GLY A 121 -18.00 0.14 32.37
CA GLY A 121 -18.09 0.36 33.81
C GLY A 121 -19.44 0.92 34.25
N PHE A 122 -19.93 1.96 33.59
CA PHE A 122 -21.26 2.51 33.87
C PHE A 122 -22.36 1.46 33.66
N LYS A 123 -22.30 0.69 32.57
CA LYS A 123 -23.29 -0.35 32.28
C LYS A 123 -23.29 -1.48 33.30
N LEU A 124 -22.13 -1.84 33.85
CA LEU A 124 -22.03 -2.83 34.92
C LEU A 124 -22.69 -2.34 36.22
N ILE A 125 -22.50 -1.06 36.56
CA ILE A 125 -23.12 -0.44 37.74
C ILE A 125 -24.64 -0.36 37.56
N GLU A 126 -25.11 0.12 36.40
CA GLU A 126 -26.54 0.24 36.08
C GLU A 126 -27.27 -1.12 36.09
N ALA A 127 -26.58 -2.20 35.75
CA ALA A 127 -27.17 -3.54 35.70
C ALA A 127 -27.44 -4.17 37.09
N GLY A 128 -26.97 -3.56 38.18
CA GLY A 128 -27.30 -3.98 39.54
C GLY A 128 -26.68 -5.31 39.97
N TYR A 129 -25.53 -5.70 39.40
CA TYR A 129 -24.76 -6.85 39.89
C TYR A 129 -24.29 -6.63 41.34
N PRO A 130 -24.00 -7.70 42.11
CA PRO A 130 -23.38 -7.57 43.42
C PRO A 130 -22.10 -6.72 43.35
N GLU A 131 -21.89 -5.85 44.34
CA GLU A 131 -20.78 -4.88 44.35
C GLU A 131 -19.41 -5.52 44.08
N ARG A 132 -19.18 -6.70 44.68
CA ARG A 132 -17.97 -7.49 44.46
C ARG A 132 -17.82 -7.95 43.01
N THR A 133 -18.89 -8.48 42.41
CA THR A 133 -18.90 -8.92 41.01
C THR A 133 -18.71 -7.75 40.05
N ALA A 134 -19.39 -6.63 40.29
CA ALA A 134 -19.26 -5.41 39.48
C ALA A 134 -17.83 -4.85 39.54
N THR A 135 -17.26 -4.74 40.75
CA THR A 135 -15.87 -4.27 40.95
C THR A 135 -14.86 -5.20 40.25
N ASN A 136 -15.01 -6.51 40.43
CA ASN A 136 -14.17 -7.51 39.78
C ASN A 136 -14.27 -7.45 38.25
N ALA A 137 -15.47 -7.24 37.72
CA ALA A 137 -15.70 -7.05 36.28
C ALA A 137 -15.02 -5.78 35.75
N ILE A 138 -15.13 -4.66 36.46
CA ILE A 138 -14.48 -3.39 36.09
C ILE A 138 -12.94 -3.56 36.07
N MET A 139 -12.37 -4.16 37.11
CA MET A 139 -10.92 -4.41 37.17
C MET A 139 -10.46 -5.36 36.05
N MET A 140 -11.23 -6.42 35.78
CA MET A 140 -10.90 -7.38 34.72
C MET A 140 -10.90 -6.74 33.33
N VAL A 141 -11.90 -5.91 33.00
CA VAL A 141 -11.94 -5.26 31.69
C VAL A 141 -10.84 -4.20 31.54
N ASP A 142 -10.50 -3.48 32.61
CA ASP A 142 -9.41 -2.52 32.63
C ASP A 142 -8.08 -3.19 32.30
N ASP A 143 -7.73 -4.25 33.03
CA ASP A 143 -6.48 -4.96 32.81
C ASP A 143 -6.42 -5.64 31.43
N LEU A 144 -7.52 -6.23 30.94
CA LEU A 144 -7.56 -6.89 29.63
C LEU A 144 -7.39 -5.89 28.48
N ILE A 145 -8.10 -4.75 28.54
CA ILE A 145 -7.95 -3.70 27.54
C ILE A 145 -6.54 -3.12 27.60
N ASP A 146 -6.01 -2.80 28.78
CA ASP A 146 -4.65 -2.27 28.92
C ASP A 146 -3.58 -3.26 28.43
N TYR A 147 -3.75 -4.54 28.71
CA TYR A 147 -2.86 -5.59 28.20
C TYR A 147 -2.88 -5.66 26.67
N ALA A 148 -4.07 -5.65 26.07
CA ALA A 148 -4.22 -5.62 24.62
C ALA A 148 -3.62 -4.35 24.00
N MET A 149 -3.86 -3.19 24.61
CA MET A 149 -3.33 -1.89 24.19
C MET A 149 -1.80 -1.84 24.24
N ARG A 150 -1.17 -2.44 25.26
CA ARG A 150 0.30 -2.54 25.34
C ARG A 150 0.87 -3.37 24.19
N LEU A 151 0.26 -4.51 23.87
CA LEU A 151 0.69 -5.37 22.76
C LEU A 151 0.51 -4.67 21.41
N MET A 152 -0.66 -4.08 21.18
CA MET A 152 -0.96 -3.31 19.97
C MET A 152 0.02 -2.13 19.80
N SER A 153 0.26 -1.35 20.85
CA SER A 153 1.16 -0.19 20.81
C SER A 153 2.62 -0.63 20.56
N ALA A 154 3.09 -1.69 21.21
CA ALA A 154 4.43 -2.21 20.99
C ALA A 154 4.64 -2.69 19.54
N ALA A 155 3.66 -3.40 18.99
CA ALA A 155 3.65 -3.82 17.60
C ALA A 155 3.63 -2.61 16.65
N TYR A 156 2.76 -1.63 16.91
CA TYR A 156 2.65 -0.39 16.14
C TYR A 156 4.00 0.32 16.01
N PHE A 157 4.70 0.55 17.13
CA PHE A 157 5.99 1.25 17.12
C PHE A 157 7.08 0.46 16.39
N LYS A 158 7.09 -0.87 16.56
CA LYS A 158 8.05 -1.75 15.87
C LYS A 158 7.84 -1.69 14.36
N ASP A 159 6.58 -1.76 13.92
CA ASP A 159 6.24 -1.76 12.50
C ASP A 159 6.50 -0.39 11.86
N THR A 160 6.12 0.70 12.53
CA THR A 160 6.40 2.07 12.08
C THR A 160 7.90 2.29 11.87
N LYS A 161 8.76 1.85 12.81
CA LYS A 161 10.22 1.92 12.65
C LYS A 161 10.72 1.10 11.46
N ARG A 162 10.12 -0.06 11.19
CA ARG A 162 10.45 -0.88 10.03
C ARG A 162 10.07 -0.17 8.73
N HIS A 163 8.89 0.44 8.67
CA HIS A 163 8.43 1.23 7.52
C HIS A 163 9.37 2.39 7.23
N VAL A 164 9.72 3.21 8.22
CA VAL A 164 10.66 4.33 8.04
C VAL A 164 12.01 3.85 7.50
N ARG A 165 12.56 2.76 8.04
CA ARG A 165 13.80 2.16 7.54
C ARG A 165 13.66 1.63 6.11
N ASN A 166 12.51 1.05 5.77
CA ASN A 166 12.25 0.55 4.41
C ASN A 166 12.08 1.70 3.42
N ASP A 167 11.45 2.81 3.82
CA ASP A 167 11.30 4.02 3.00
C ASP A 167 12.67 4.64 2.71
N GLU A 168 13.51 4.76 3.75
CA GLU A 168 14.89 5.27 3.63
C GLU A 168 15.74 4.32 2.77
N ALA A 169 15.65 3.01 3.02
CA ALA A 169 16.35 2.02 2.20
C ALA A 169 15.85 2.02 0.75
N PHE A 170 14.56 2.19 0.49
CA PHE A 170 14.01 2.29 -0.87
C PHE A 170 14.55 3.52 -1.58
N ARG A 171 14.55 4.67 -0.90
CA ARG A 171 15.07 5.92 -1.45
C ARG A 171 16.55 5.77 -1.82
N LEU A 172 17.37 5.29 -0.88
CA LEU A 172 18.80 5.07 -1.10
C LEU A 172 19.05 4.04 -2.21
N PHE A 173 18.26 2.97 -2.24
CA PHE A 173 18.32 1.94 -3.26
C PHE A 173 18.01 2.49 -4.67
N SER A 174 16.92 3.25 -4.78
CA SER A 174 16.38 3.62 -6.07
C SER A 174 17.13 4.81 -6.70
N LEU A 175 17.96 5.51 -5.91
CA LEU A 175 18.96 6.49 -6.37
C LEU A 175 20.28 5.85 -6.82
N GLY A 176 20.63 4.68 -6.28
CA GLY A 176 21.94 4.05 -6.51
C GLY A 176 22.11 3.27 -7.81
N GLN A 177 21.07 3.12 -8.64
CA GLN A 177 21.13 2.26 -9.81
C GLN A 177 20.74 2.99 -11.09
N ASP A 178 21.66 2.97 -12.06
CA ASP A 178 21.52 3.59 -13.39
C ASP A 178 20.82 4.95 -13.33
N ILE A 179 21.19 5.76 -12.33
CA ILE A 179 20.72 7.13 -12.15
C ILE A 179 20.89 7.94 -13.44
N ASN A 180 21.91 7.60 -14.22
CA ASN A 180 22.18 8.16 -15.54
C ASN A 180 21.19 7.68 -16.62
N LEU A 181 20.80 6.40 -16.63
CA LEU A 181 19.80 5.86 -17.57
C LEU A 181 18.42 6.43 -17.24
N GLU A 182 18.01 6.41 -15.96
CA GLU A 182 16.74 6.97 -15.54
C GLU A 182 16.68 8.47 -15.85
N ARG A 183 17.76 9.23 -15.58
CA ARG A 183 17.88 10.64 -16.00
C ARG A 183 17.68 10.81 -17.50
N GLU A 184 18.30 9.97 -18.33
CA GLU A 184 18.17 10.08 -19.78
C GLU A 184 16.77 9.68 -20.26
N THR A 185 16.17 8.64 -19.69
CA THR A 185 14.79 8.23 -19.95
C THR A 185 13.81 9.37 -19.66
N GLN A 186 13.93 10.02 -18.50
CA GLN A 186 13.05 11.13 -18.14
C GLN A 186 13.27 12.37 -19.01
N ARG A 187 14.52 12.65 -19.41
CA ARG A 187 14.81 13.70 -20.39
C ARG A 187 14.19 13.40 -21.76
N ALA A 188 14.28 12.16 -22.21
CA ALA A 188 13.68 11.72 -23.47
C ALA A 188 12.15 11.86 -23.42
N ALA A 189 11.51 11.39 -22.35
CA ALA A 189 10.05 11.49 -22.16
C ALA A 189 9.56 12.95 -22.16
N LEU A 190 10.25 13.85 -21.45
CA LEU A 190 9.93 15.28 -21.44
C LEU A 190 10.04 15.90 -22.85
N MET A 191 11.09 15.53 -23.59
CA MET A 191 11.33 16.03 -24.94
C MET A 191 10.31 15.48 -25.95
N GLU A 192 9.97 14.19 -25.85
CA GLU A 192 8.95 13.54 -26.67
C GLU A 192 7.59 14.20 -26.49
N TRP A 193 7.19 14.47 -25.24
CA TRP A 193 5.97 15.23 -24.96
C TRP A 193 6.01 16.62 -25.60
N SER A 194 7.08 17.38 -25.38
CA SER A 194 7.24 18.74 -25.93
C SER A 194 7.18 18.76 -27.46
N GLN A 195 7.85 17.80 -28.10
CA GLN A 195 7.80 17.64 -29.55
C GLN A 195 6.39 17.31 -30.04
N THR A 196 5.67 16.43 -29.35
CA THR A 196 4.29 16.05 -29.71
C THR A 196 3.35 17.26 -29.64
N VAL A 197 3.47 18.09 -28.60
CA VAL A 197 2.73 19.34 -28.47
C VAL A 197 3.04 20.28 -29.65
N LEU A 198 4.33 20.48 -29.96
CA LEU A 198 4.75 21.38 -31.04
C LEU A 198 4.31 20.88 -32.42
N PHE A 199 4.42 19.59 -32.72
CA PHE A 199 3.93 19.03 -33.98
C PHE A 199 2.40 19.11 -34.10
N GLY A 200 1.67 18.93 -32.98
CA GLY A 200 0.22 19.08 -32.93
C GLY A 200 -0.26 20.48 -33.34
N LEU A 201 0.51 21.52 -33.01
CA LEU A 201 0.25 22.90 -33.43
C LEU A 201 0.35 23.11 -34.95
N PHE A 202 1.30 22.44 -35.62
CA PHE A 202 1.52 22.59 -37.06
C PHE A 202 0.65 21.64 -37.92
N GLY A 203 0.18 20.52 -37.35
CA GLY A 203 -0.49 19.43 -38.06
C GLY A 203 -2.02 19.50 -38.17
N ASN A 204 -2.65 20.62 -37.78
CA ASN A 204 -4.12 20.82 -37.81
C ASN A 204 -4.94 19.80 -36.97
N ARG A 205 -4.32 19.13 -35.99
CA ARG A 205 -5.00 18.28 -34.99
C ARG A 205 -5.24 18.99 -33.65
N GLY A 206 -4.78 20.24 -33.50
CA GLY A 206 -4.87 20.98 -32.24
C GLY A 206 -3.99 20.38 -31.14
N SER A 207 -3.88 21.10 -30.01
CA SER A 207 -3.13 20.71 -28.80
C SER A 207 -3.67 19.45 -28.11
N GLU A 208 -4.76 18.85 -28.59
CA GLU A 208 -5.46 17.73 -27.93
C GLU A 208 -4.69 16.40 -28.01
N ALA A 209 -3.80 16.23 -28.99
CA ALA A 209 -3.12 14.96 -29.21
C ALA A 209 -2.06 14.60 -28.15
N ALA A 210 -1.49 15.57 -27.43
CA ALA A 210 -0.39 15.35 -26.48
C ALA A 210 -0.83 15.34 -25.00
N GLY A 211 -2.00 15.89 -24.69
CA GLY A 211 -2.45 16.12 -23.31
C GLY A 211 -1.56 17.12 -22.54
N THR A 212 -1.83 17.26 -21.25
CA THR A 212 -1.04 18.13 -20.34
C THR A 212 0.31 17.49 -19.99
N LEU A 213 1.28 18.29 -19.57
CA LEU A 213 2.57 17.77 -19.07
C LEU A 213 2.35 16.94 -17.80
N SER A 214 1.44 17.34 -16.91
CA SER A 214 1.14 16.60 -15.66
C SER A 214 0.49 15.24 -15.88
N SER A 215 -0.18 15.03 -17.02
CA SER A 215 -0.76 13.74 -17.43
C SER A 215 0.17 12.91 -18.32
N SER A 216 1.32 13.45 -18.71
CA SER A 216 2.31 12.75 -19.55
C SER A 216 3.07 11.67 -18.77
N THR A 217 3.79 10.78 -19.47
CA THR A 217 4.67 9.78 -18.84
C THR A 217 5.71 10.40 -17.90
N PHE A 218 6.29 11.54 -18.30
CA PHE A 218 7.20 12.32 -17.46
C PHE A 218 6.49 12.89 -16.24
N GLY A 219 5.30 13.46 -16.42
CA GLY A 219 4.54 14.07 -15.33
C GLY A 219 4.08 13.06 -14.28
N LEU A 220 3.63 11.89 -14.72
CA LEU A 220 3.33 10.75 -13.86
C LEU A 220 4.58 10.28 -13.12
N TRP A 221 5.73 10.21 -13.79
CA TRP A 221 6.97 9.84 -13.13
C TRP A 221 7.38 10.84 -12.03
N ILE A 222 7.22 12.15 -12.27
CA ILE A 222 7.49 13.18 -11.25
C ILE A 222 6.59 12.96 -10.02
N ARG A 223 5.28 12.86 -10.25
CA ARG A 223 4.27 12.72 -9.20
C ARG A 223 4.46 11.44 -8.39
N HIS A 224 4.59 10.30 -9.05
CA HIS A 224 4.58 9.00 -8.40
C HIS A 224 5.97 8.51 -8.02
N ARG A 225 7.01 8.74 -8.83
CA ARG A 225 8.33 8.13 -8.60
C ARG A 225 9.33 9.14 -8.05
N ALA A 226 9.43 10.35 -8.60
CA ALA A 226 10.41 11.33 -8.14
C ALA A 226 10.19 11.76 -6.68
N GLY A 227 8.93 11.85 -6.23
CA GLY A 227 8.59 12.11 -4.82
C GLY A 227 9.18 11.12 -3.81
N VAL A 228 9.37 9.85 -4.20
CA VAL A 228 10.09 8.88 -3.35
C VAL A 228 11.59 9.06 -3.46
N LEU A 229 12.08 9.14 -4.70
CA LEU A 229 13.51 9.14 -5.00
C LEU A 229 14.21 10.34 -4.36
N PHE A 230 13.57 11.50 -4.44
CA PHE A 230 14.16 12.77 -4.06
C PHE A 230 13.42 13.43 -2.90
N HIS A 231 12.88 12.63 -1.98
CA HIS A 231 12.12 13.13 -0.83
C HIS A 231 12.89 14.23 -0.05
N GLY A 232 12.28 15.40 0.15
CA GLY A 232 12.96 16.52 0.83
C GLY A 232 14.00 17.26 -0.01
N SER A 233 14.10 16.98 -1.32
CA SER A 233 14.82 17.84 -2.25
C SER A 233 14.06 19.16 -2.45
N PRO A 234 14.72 20.33 -2.35
CA PRO A 234 14.09 21.61 -2.66
C PRO A 234 13.83 21.81 -4.16
N ILE A 235 14.46 21.00 -5.02
CA ILE A 235 14.35 21.09 -6.48
C ILE A 235 13.02 20.51 -6.97
N LEU A 236 12.52 19.44 -6.32
CA LEU A 236 11.33 18.73 -6.77
C LEU A 236 10.06 19.61 -6.75
N PRO A 237 9.75 20.37 -5.69
CA PRO A 237 8.62 21.31 -5.70
C PRO A 237 8.70 22.34 -6.81
N THR A 238 9.91 22.79 -7.14
CA THR A 238 10.13 23.77 -8.23
C THR A 238 9.77 23.16 -9.59
N ILE A 239 10.10 21.89 -9.81
CA ILE A 239 9.70 21.17 -11.04
C ILE A 239 8.17 21.02 -11.12
N GLU A 240 7.52 20.66 -10.01
CA GLU A 240 6.07 20.52 -9.94
C GLU A 240 5.35 21.85 -10.21
N GLU A 241 5.82 22.96 -9.65
CA GLU A 241 5.31 24.31 -9.93
C GLU A 241 5.47 24.69 -11.40
N LEU A 242 6.63 24.39 -12.00
CA LEU A 242 6.86 24.64 -13.42
C LEU A 242 5.95 23.80 -14.31
N MET A 243 5.70 22.53 -13.96
CA MET A 243 4.75 21.68 -14.68
C MET A 243 3.34 22.24 -14.63
N LEU A 244 2.88 22.68 -13.44
CA LEU A 244 1.58 23.34 -13.30
C LEU A 244 1.50 24.63 -14.10
N ALA A 245 2.58 25.42 -14.15
CA ALA A 245 2.64 26.63 -14.96
C ALA A 245 2.64 26.32 -16.47
N VAL A 246 3.30 25.24 -16.90
CA VAL A 246 3.21 24.77 -18.29
C VAL A 246 1.75 24.44 -18.63
N ASP A 247 1.07 23.69 -17.77
CA ASP A 247 -0.29 23.23 -18.05
C ASP A 247 -1.34 24.33 -17.98
N LYS A 248 -1.25 25.22 -16.99
CA LYS A 248 -2.27 26.25 -16.74
C LYS A 248 -1.99 27.59 -17.43
N ILE A 249 -0.76 27.83 -17.88
CA ILE A 249 -0.36 29.13 -18.43
C ILE A 249 0.22 28.99 -19.84
N ALA A 250 1.21 28.13 -20.03
CA ALA A 250 1.91 28.05 -21.31
C ALA A 250 1.07 27.35 -22.40
N LEU A 251 0.50 26.17 -22.10
CA LEU A 251 -0.33 25.43 -23.03
C LEU A 251 -1.57 26.22 -23.51
N PRO A 252 -2.37 26.87 -22.65
CA PRO A 252 -3.56 27.59 -23.09
C PRO A 252 -3.27 28.84 -23.95
N ARG A 253 -2.05 29.39 -23.84
CA ARG A 253 -1.62 30.57 -24.61
C ARG A 253 -0.92 30.21 -25.92
N LEU A 254 -0.65 28.92 -26.14
CA LEU A 254 0.19 28.45 -27.22
C LEU A 254 -0.45 28.73 -28.59
N ASN A 255 0.24 29.51 -29.42
CA ASN A 255 -0.29 29.97 -30.70
C ASN A 255 0.82 30.02 -31.76
N THR A 256 0.59 29.40 -32.91
CA THR A 256 1.54 29.39 -34.04
C THR A 256 1.78 30.78 -34.64
N ALA A 257 0.85 31.72 -34.44
CA ALA A 257 1.00 33.10 -34.90
C ALA A 257 1.86 33.97 -33.96
N ASP A 258 2.12 33.55 -32.72
CA ASP A 258 2.95 34.29 -31.76
C ASP A 258 4.16 33.45 -31.33
N PRO A 259 5.35 33.70 -31.93
CA PRO A 259 6.58 33.01 -31.59
C PRO A 259 6.96 33.10 -30.10
N ASN A 260 6.51 34.14 -29.38
CA ASN A 260 6.84 34.29 -27.97
C ASN A 260 6.16 33.24 -27.09
N THR A 261 4.98 32.77 -27.49
CA THR A 261 4.25 31.73 -26.74
C THR A 261 4.94 30.38 -26.86
N VAL A 262 5.46 30.06 -28.05
CA VAL A 262 6.28 28.86 -28.30
C VAL A 262 7.61 28.96 -27.55
N ALA A 263 8.24 30.14 -27.56
CA ALA A 263 9.48 30.37 -26.83
C ALA A 263 9.30 30.25 -25.30
N ASP A 264 8.18 30.72 -24.72
CA ASP A 264 7.92 30.57 -23.28
C ASP A 264 7.73 29.10 -22.90
N LEU A 265 7.00 28.32 -23.70
CA LEU A 265 6.87 26.87 -23.49
C LEU A 265 8.24 26.17 -23.53
N GLN A 266 9.03 26.44 -24.57
CA GLN A 266 10.38 25.86 -24.72
C GLN A 266 11.28 26.23 -23.54
N ARG A 267 11.28 27.51 -23.11
CA ARG A 267 12.05 27.99 -21.97
C ARG A 267 11.70 27.22 -20.69
N ARG A 268 10.41 27.00 -20.41
CA ARG A 268 9.96 26.24 -19.24
C ARG A 268 10.35 24.77 -19.31
N VAL A 269 10.27 24.16 -20.50
CA VAL A 269 10.70 22.77 -20.72
C VAL A 269 12.22 22.63 -20.50
N ASP A 270 13.01 23.59 -20.99
CA ASP A 270 14.46 23.61 -20.78
C ASP A 270 14.82 23.85 -19.30
N GLU A 271 14.05 24.67 -18.59
CA GLU A 271 14.20 24.87 -17.14
C GLU A 271 13.93 23.58 -16.37
N ILE A 272 12.83 22.87 -16.67
CA ILE A 272 12.53 21.56 -16.09
C ILE A 272 13.66 20.57 -16.40
N LYS A 273 14.14 20.52 -17.64
CA LYS A 273 15.26 19.65 -18.05
C LYS A 273 16.54 19.94 -17.24
N TYR A 274 16.83 21.21 -16.98
CA TYR A 274 17.98 21.60 -16.16
C TYR A 274 17.81 21.13 -14.72
N LEU A 275 16.66 21.41 -14.10
CA LEU A 275 16.37 21.00 -12.73
C LEU A 275 16.38 19.48 -12.55
N ILE A 276 15.95 18.72 -13.56
CA ILE A 276 16.06 17.26 -13.56
C ILE A 276 17.53 16.83 -13.51
N ASN A 277 18.41 17.43 -14.30
CA ASN A 277 19.84 17.10 -14.24
C ASN A 277 20.42 17.37 -12.85
N ASP A 278 20.06 18.51 -12.25
CA ASP A 278 20.53 18.92 -10.92
C ASP A 278 19.98 18.01 -9.81
N LEU A 279 18.71 17.63 -9.92
CA LEU A 279 18.03 16.69 -9.02
C LEU A 279 18.74 15.34 -8.97
N PHE A 280 19.10 14.80 -10.14
CA PHE A 280 19.83 13.53 -10.25
C PHE A 280 21.31 13.66 -9.82
N GLN A 281 21.98 14.79 -10.10
CA GLN A 281 23.36 15.02 -9.66
C GLN A 281 23.45 15.09 -8.12
N SER A 282 22.50 15.76 -7.48
CA SER A 282 22.45 15.91 -6.01
C SER A 282 22.25 14.59 -5.25
N ALA A 283 21.87 13.51 -5.93
CA ALA A 283 21.48 12.24 -5.33
C ALA A 283 22.51 11.09 -5.50
N SER A 284 23.65 11.34 -6.17
CA SER A 284 24.58 10.32 -6.66
C SER A 284 25.52 9.67 -5.63
N SER A 285 25.10 9.47 -4.36
CA SER A 285 26.03 9.01 -3.31
C SER A 285 25.57 7.83 -2.44
N VAL A 286 24.80 6.85 -2.93
CA VAL A 286 24.55 5.58 -2.20
C VAL A 286 24.32 4.39 -3.16
N GLU A 287 24.82 3.20 -2.81
CA GLU A 287 24.81 1.95 -3.61
C GLU A 287 23.89 0.85 -3.01
N ASN A 288 23.28 0.05 -3.90
CA ASN A 288 22.70 -1.32 -3.75
C ASN A 288 21.23 -1.53 -3.32
N GLY A 289 20.52 -2.43 -4.06
CA GLY A 289 19.25 -3.05 -3.60
C GLY A 289 18.30 -3.74 -4.60
N ARG A 290 18.64 -3.96 -5.89
CA ARG A 290 17.79 -4.72 -6.82
C ARG A 290 17.93 -6.21 -6.52
N ASP A 291 16.93 -7.00 -6.90
CA ASP A 291 17.15 -8.43 -7.08
C ASP A 291 18.21 -8.61 -8.19
N PRO A 292 19.39 -9.19 -7.88
CA PRO A 292 20.52 -9.23 -8.81
C PRO A 292 20.21 -10.01 -10.09
N LEU A 293 19.22 -10.90 -10.03
CA LEU A 293 18.77 -11.71 -11.16
C LEU A 293 17.80 -10.93 -12.05
N THR A 294 16.69 -10.45 -11.50
CA THR A 294 15.56 -9.95 -12.31
C THR A 294 15.58 -8.45 -12.55
N ARG A 295 16.43 -7.70 -11.84
CA ARG A 295 16.37 -6.24 -11.82
C ARG A 295 14.94 -5.73 -11.54
N THR A 296 14.19 -6.34 -10.66
CA THR A 296 12.91 -5.76 -10.19
C THR A 296 13.06 -5.27 -8.75
N LEU A 297 12.09 -4.49 -8.27
CA LEU A 297 12.06 -4.05 -6.89
C LEU A 297 11.87 -5.25 -5.97
N ASN A 298 12.59 -5.28 -4.85
CA ASN A 298 12.38 -6.34 -3.86
C ASN A 298 11.07 -6.12 -3.09
N ARG A 299 10.33 -7.21 -2.81
CA ARG A 299 9.10 -7.18 -2.00
C ARG A 299 9.21 -6.38 -0.70
N ARG A 300 10.38 -6.27 -0.07
CA ARG A 300 10.56 -5.49 1.17
C ARG A 300 10.14 -4.03 1.04
N PHE A 301 10.19 -3.46 -0.17
CA PHE A 301 9.85 -2.06 -0.46
C PHE A 301 8.38 -1.85 -0.83
N LEU A 302 7.65 -2.93 -1.07
CA LEU A 302 6.25 -2.89 -1.48
C LEU A 302 5.35 -2.18 -0.47
N PRO A 303 5.48 -2.38 0.86
CA PRO A 303 4.68 -1.64 1.84
C PRO A 303 4.84 -0.13 1.75
N SER A 304 6.06 0.33 1.50
CA SER A 304 6.42 1.76 1.36
C SER A 304 5.75 2.39 0.14
N VAL A 305 5.87 1.73 -1.02
CA VAL A 305 5.30 2.22 -2.28
C VAL A 305 3.78 2.16 -2.25
N LEU A 306 3.18 0.99 -1.95
CA LEU A 306 1.72 0.84 -2.02
C LEU A 306 0.96 1.70 -1.01
N SER A 307 1.47 1.88 0.21
CA SER A 307 0.80 2.76 1.18
C SER A 307 0.75 4.20 0.69
N ARG A 308 1.83 4.64 0.03
CA ARG A 308 1.99 6.00 -0.50
C ARG A 308 1.10 6.21 -1.72
N GLU A 309 1.14 5.31 -2.70
CA GLU A 309 0.29 5.37 -3.89
C GLU A 309 -1.21 5.26 -3.56
N LEU A 310 -1.58 4.40 -2.60
CA LEU A 310 -2.96 4.27 -2.16
C LEU A 310 -3.48 5.55 -1.51
N SER A 311 -2.65 6.20 -0.68
CA SER A 311 -3.00 7.50 -0.07
C SER A 311 -3.18 8.57 -1.14
N MET A 312 -2.29 8.64 -2.14
CA MET A 312 -2.39 9.58 -3.25
C MET A 312 -3.64 9.33 -4.09
N ALA A 313 -3.91 8.07 -4.45
CA ALA A 313 -5.11 7.68 -5.20
C ALA A 313 -6.41 8.08 -4.48
N GLN A 314 -6.46 7.95 -3.15
CA GLN A 314 -7.60 8.39 -2.35
C GLN A 314 -7.74 9.92 -2.31
N GLN A 315 -6.63 10.63 -2.12
CA GLN A 315 -6.63 12.09 -2.05
C GLN A 315 -7.02 12.73 -3.38
N ASP A 316 -6.44 12.25 -4.48
CA ASP A 316 -6.59 12.82 -5.81
C ASP A 316 -7.76 12.19 -6.59
N GLN A 317 -8.46 11.20 -5.99
CA GLN A 317 -9.55 10.44 -6.60
C GLN A 317 -9.15 9.80 -7.95
N THR A 318 -7.90 9.33 -8.04
CA THR A 318 -7.36 8.65 -9.21
C THR A 318 -7.41 7.13 -9.03
N PRO A 319 -7.58 6.35 -10.10
CA PRO A 319 -7.67 4.90 -9.99
C PRO A 319 -6.29 4.28 -9.71
N LEU A 320 -6.24 3.19 -8.94
CA LEU A 320 -5.01 2.45 -8.68
C LEU A 320 -5.28 0.97 -8.92
N SER A 321 -4.44 0.28 -9.69
CA SER A 321 -4.60 -1.14 -9.97
C SER A 321 -3.33 -1.94 -9.66
N VAL A 322 -3.51 -3.20 -9.29
CA VAL A 322 -2.42 -4.15 -9.03
C VAL A 322 -2.60 -5.40 -9.86
N LEU A 323 -1.50 -5.91 -10.41
CA LEU A 323 -1.41 -7.20 -11.09
C LEU A 323 -0.56 -8.13 -10.26
N MET A 324 -1.10 -9.31 -9.93
CA MET A 324 -0.34 -10.43 -9.40
C MET A 324 -0.04 -11.39 -10.56
N VAL A 325 1.23 -11.58 -10.87
CA VAL A 325 1.71 -12.35 -12.01
C VAL A 325 2.49 -13.56 -11.50
N ASP A 326 2.22 -14.72 -12.07
CA ASP A 326 2.93 -15.96 -11.73
C ASP A 326 3.25 -16.77 -12.99
N ILE A 327 4.48 -17.27 -13.07
CA ILE A 327 4.96 -18.06 -14.19
C ILE A 327 4.38 -19.47 -14.14
N ASP A 328 3.61 -19.83 -15.16
CA ASP A 328 2.96 -21.12 -15.23
C ASP A 328 4.00 -22.25 -15.33
N HIS A 329 3.82 -23.28 -14.50
CA HIS A 329 4.65 -24.49 -14.51
C HIS A 329 6.15 -24.24 -14.26
N PHE A 330 6.51 -23.15 -13.56
CA PHE A 330 7.92 -22.81 -13.31
C PHE A 330 8.71 -23.91 -12.60
N LYS A 331 8.09 -24.61 -11.64
CA LYS A 331 8.71 -25.79 -11.02
C LYS A 331 9.06 -26.88 -12.05
N THR A 332 8.19 -27.16 -13.01
CA THR A 332 8.44 -28.13 -14.08
C THR A 332 9.61 -27.70 -14.96
N ILE A 333 9.74 -26.40 -15.24
CA ILE A 333 10.89 -25.86 -15.97
C ILE A 333 12.19 -26.14 -15.20
N ASN A 334 12.22 -25.86 -13.90
CA ASN A 334 13.39 -26.15 -13.06
C ASN A 334 13.72 -27.64 -13.00
N ASP A 335 12.70 -28.49 -12.85
CA ASP A 335 12.85 -29.95 -12.77
C ASP A 335 13.36 -30.53 -14.09
N GLN A 336 12.99 -29.95 -15.24
CA GLN A 336 13.37 -30.44 -16.57
C GLN A 336 14.71 -29.87 -17.09
N TYR A 337 15.02 -28.60 -16.79
CA TYR A 337 16.12 -27.87 -17.42
C TYR A 337 17.15 -27.31 -16.44
N SER A 338 17.01 -27.54 -15.13
CA SER A 338 17.78 -26.95 -14.02
C SER A 338 17.38 -25.53 -13.61
N HIS A 339 17.77 -25.17 -12.38
CA HIS A 339 17.59 -23.82 -11.82
C HIS A 339 18.24 -22.71 -12.65
N SER A 340 19.34 -22.98 -13.34
CA SER A 340 20.00 -21.98 -14.18
C SER A 340 19.15 -21.55 -15.37
N ILE A 341 18.34 -22.46 -15.91
CA ILE A 341 17.39 -22.15 -16.98
C ILE A 341 16.13 -21.48 -16.40
N GLY A 342 15.70 -21.88 -15.21
CA GLY A 342 14.67 -21.15 -14.47
C GLY A 342 15.05 -19.68 -14.24
N ASP A 343 16.31 -19.41 -13.89
CA ASP A 343 16.83 -18.05 -13.71
C ASP A 343 16.78 -17.21 -14.99
N LEU A 344 17.03 -17.83 -16.17
CA LEU A 344 16.86 -17.17 -17.46
C LEU A 344 15.39 -16.86 -17.74
N VAL A 345 14.47 -17.78 -17.45
CA VAL A 345 13.02 -17.56 -17.59
C VAL A 345 12.54 -16.43 -16.68
N LEU A 346 13.03 -16.37 -15.44
CA LEU A 346 12.74 -15.28 -14.50
C LEU A 346 13.23 -13.93 -15.02
N SER A 347 14.46 -13.90 -15.54
CA SER A 347 15.07 -12.67 -16.07
C SER A 347 14.32 -12.18 -17.30
N HIS A 348 14.01 -13.08 -18.24
CA HIS A 348 13.23 -12.76 -19.44
C HIS A 348 11.81 -12.27 -19.10
N THR A 349 11.16 -12.93 -18.15
CA THR A 349 9.84 -12.51 -17.66
C THR A 349 9.93 -11.10 -17.10
N ALA A 350 10.88 -10.84 -16.21
CA ALA A 350 11.08 -9.53 -15.59
C ALA A 350 11.37 -8.41 -16.61
N GLU A 351 12.22 -8.68 -17.60
CA GLU A 351 12.48 -7.74 -18.71
C GLU A 351 11.21 -7.42 -19.50
N THR A 352 10.41 -8.45 -19.80
CA THR A 352 9.12 -8.30 -20.50
C THR A 352 8.13 -7.49 -19.66
N LEU A 353 8.07 -7.71 -18.34
CA LEU A 353 7.22 -6.92 -17.45
C LEU A 353 7.65 -5.46 -17.42
N LEU A 354 8.95 -5.19 -17.29
CA LEU A 354 9.50 -3.84 -17.22
C LEU A 354 9.32 -3.06 -18.52
N SER A 355 9.39 -3.71 -19.68
CA SER A 355 9.13 -3.07 -20.98
C SER A 355 7.64 -2.86 -21.26
N SER A 356 6.77 -3.61 -20.58
CA SER A 356 5.32 -3.57 -20.78
C SER A 356 4.60 -2.53 -19.93
N VAL A 357 5.29 -1.83 -19.02
CA VAL A 357 4.69 -0.86 -18.08
C VAL A 357 5.33 0.53 -18.23
N ARG A 358 4.68 1.56 -17.70
CA ARG A 358 5.20 2.94 -17.73
C ARG A 358 6.34 3.10 -16.73
N SER A 359 7.19 4.11 -16.92
CA SER A 359 8.25 4.46 -15.96
C SER A 359 7.72 4.88 -14.58
N SER A 360 6.46 5.30 -14.51
CA SER A 360 5.73 5.65 -13.28
C SER A 360 5.20 4.43 -12.52
N ASP A 361 5.09 3.28 -13.18
CA ASP A 361 4.60 2.04 -12.58
C ASP A 361 5.73 1.32 -11.84
N PHE A 362 5.35 0.43 -10.92
CA PHE A 362 6.31 -0.28 -10.08
C PHE A 362 6.21 -1.78 -10.29
N VAL A 363 7.34 -2.43 -10.60
CA VAL A 363 7.43 -3.89 -10.76
C VAL A 363 8.27 -4.48 -9.63
N PHE A 364 7.67 -5.40 -8.87
CA PHE A 364 8.29 -6.09 -7.75
C PHE A 364 8.45 -7.58 -8.02
N ARG A 365 9.58 -8.16 -7.61
CA ARG A 365 9.67 -9.60 -7.36
C ARG A 365 9.01 -9.87 -6.00
N TYR A 366 7.82 -10.45 -6.06
CA TYR A 366 6.97 -10.71 -4.90
C TYR A 366 7.34 -12.03 -4.20
N GLY A 367 7.65 -13.05 -5.00
CA GLY A 367 8.02 -14.39 -4.55
C GLY A 367 9.15 -14.98 -5.38
N GLY A 368 9.27 -16.31 -5.36
CA GLY A 368 10.28 -17.03 -6.15
C GLY A 368 10.05 -16.88 -7.66
N GLU A 369 8.80 -17.12 -8.08
CA GLU A 369 8.29 -17.08 -9.47
C GLU A 369 7.13 -16.09 -9.65
N GLU A 370 6.87 -15.28 -8.62
CA GLU A 370 5.75 -14.34 -8.55
C GLU A 370 6.25 -12.90 -8.65
N PHE A 371 5.55 -12.11 -9.46
CA PHE A 371 5.77 -10.67 -9.61
C PHE A 371 4.50 -9.91 -9.25
N LEU A 372 4.68 -8.71 -8.72
CA LEU A 372 3.58 -7.78 -8.45
C LEU A 372 3.84 -6.47 -9.18
N ILE A 373 2.85 -6.00 -9.92
CA ILE A 373 2.90 -4.72 -10.64
C ILE A 373 1.89 -3.77 -10.01
N VAL A 374 2.32 -2.56 -9.69
CA VAL A 374 1.47 -1.45 -9.26
C VAL A 374 1.33 -0.49 -10.44
N LEU A 375 0.12 -0.37 -10.98
CA LEU A 375 -0.22 0.56 -12.04
C LEU A 375 -0.87 1.81 -11.44
N VAL A 376 -0.14 2.92 -11.51
CA VAL A 376 -0.61 4.21 -10.97
C VAL A 376 -1.59 4.85 -11.95
N GLU A 377 -2.62 5.50 -11.40
CA GLU A 377 -3.65 6.20 -12.19
C GLU A 377 -4.30 5.33 -13.29
N THR A 378 -4.44 4.04 -13.02
CA THR A 378 -4.93 3.06 -14.00
C THR A 378 -6.17 2.35 -13.50
N GLY A 379 -7.28 2.48 -14.25
CA GLY A 379 -8.56 1.83 -13.97
C GLY A 379 -8.61 0.36 -14.35
N ALA A 380 -9.71 -0.32 -14.01
CA ALA A 380 -9.85 -1.77 -14.21
C ALA A 380 -9.75 -2.21 -15.68
N GLU A 381 -10.37 -1.47 -16.60
CA GLU A 381 -10.35 -1.82 -18.04
C GLU A 381 -8.94 -1.69 -18.63
N GLU A 382 -8.26 -0.56 -18.37
CA GLU A 382 -6.90 -0.34 -18.84
C GLU A 382 -5.91 -1.32 -18.19
N ALA A 383 -6.06 -1.62 -16.90
CA ALA A 383 -5.26 -2.64 -16.22
C ALA A 383 -5.45 -4.03 -16.84
N ALA A 384 -6.67 -4.38 -17.25
CA ALA A 384 -6.95 -5.64 -17.94
C ALA A 384 -6.26 -5.70 -19.31
N LEU A 385 -6.26 -4.60 -20.07
CA LEU A 385 -5.56 -4.50 -21.35
C LEU A 385 -4.04 -4.65 -21.19
N ILE A 386 -3.46 -3.99 -20.18
CA ILE A 386 -2.02 -4.11 -19.86
C ILE A 386 -1.69 -5.54 -19.45
N ALA A 387 -2.52 -6.17 -18.62
CA ALA A 387 -2.36 -7.57 -18.20
C ALA A 387 -2.38 -8.52 -19.41
N GLU A 388 -3.34 -8.33 -20.32
CA GLU A 388 -3.49 -9.17 -21.50
C GLU A 388 -2.34 -8.98 -22.49
N ARG A 389 -1.82 -7.75 -22.64
CA ARG A 389 -0.60 -7.48 -23.39
C ARG A 389 0.59 -8.24 -22.81
N ILE A 390 0.85 -8.09 -21.51
CA ILE A 390 1.93 -8.80 -20.80
C ILE A 390 1.84 -10.31 -21.03
N ARG A 391 0.65 -10.88 -20.87
CA ARG A 391 0.41 -12.31 -21.06
C ARG A 391 0.74 -12.75 -22.48
N ASN A 392 0.30 -12.00 -23.49
CA ASN A 392 0.58 -12.28 -24.90
C ASN A 392 2.06 -12.13 -25.23
N ASP A 393 2.72 -11.09 -24.72
CA ASP A 393 4.14 -10.85 -24.96
C ASP A 393 4.98 -11.99 -24.39
N ILE A 394 4.72 -12.43 -23.16
CA ILE A 394 5.45 -13.57 -22.57
C ILE A 394 5.16 -14.88 -23.32
N GLN A 395 3.92 -15.11 -23.75
CA GLN A 395 3.58 -16.32 -24.51
C GLN A 395 4.24 -16.35 -25.90
N SER A 396 4.37 -15.20 -26.55
CA SER A 396 4.85 -15.09 -27.94
C SER A 396 6.37 -15.02 -28.05
N HIS A 397 7.07 -14.62 -26.99
CA HIS A 397 8.53 -14.53 -26.98
C HIS A 397 9.13 -15.76 -26.29
N ALA A 398 9.75 -16.63 -27.09
CA ALA A 398 10.46 -17.78 -26.55
C ALA A 398 11.77 -17.35 -25.87
N VAL A 399 12.04 -17.94 -24.71
CA VAL A 399 13.32 -17.79 -24.02
C VAL A 399 14.36 -18.61 -24.79
N ASN A 400 15.40 -17.96 -25.30
CA ASN A 400 16.47 -18.68 -25.98
C ASN A 400 17.35 -19.41 -24.96
N VAL A 401 17.24 -20.74 -24.91
CA VAL A 401 17.98 -21.56 -23.95
C VAL A 401 19.24 -22.14 -24.61
N PRO A 402 20.44 -21.81 -24.11
CA PRO A 402 21.68 -22.38 -24.62
C PRO A 402 21.65 -23.91 -24.58
N GLY A 403 21.82 -24.54 -25.74
CA GLY A 403 21.83 -26.01 -25.87
C GLY A 403 20.47 -26.70 -25.89
N HIS A 404 19.35 -25.97 -25.72
CA HIS A 404 18.00 -26.55 -25.72
C HIS A 404 17.01 -25.89 -26.71
N GLY A 405 17.40 -24.78 -27.35
CA GLY A 405 16.56 -24.08 -28.31
C GLY A 405 15.51 -23.17 -27.63
N PRO A 406 14.52 -22.66 -28.38
CA PRO A 406 13.51 -21.75 -27.85
C PRO A 406 12.57 -22.48 -26.86
N LEU A 407 12.50 -21.98 -25.63
CA LEU A 407 11.57 -22.43 -24.59
C LEU A 407 10.38 -21.47 -24.51
N LEU A 408 9.17 -21.98 -24.76
CA LEU A 408 7.94 -21.22 -24.55
C LEU A 408 7.49 -21.33 -23.10
N THR A 409 7.03 -20.21 -22.54
CA THR A 409 6.44 -20.14 -21.21
C THR A 409 5.17 -19.29 -21.26
N SER A 410 4.38 -19.31 -20.19
CA SER A 410 3.19 -18.49 -20.06
C SER A 410 3.06 -17.99 -18.62
N VAL A 411 2.21 -16.99 -18.43
CA VAL A 411 1.87 -16.48 -17.10
C VAL A 411 0.37 -16.50 -16.88
N SER A 412 -0.01 -16.72 -15.62
CA SER A 412 -1.35 -16.43 -15.13
C SER A 412 -1.32 -15.10 -14.38
N ILE A 413 -2.36 -14.28 -14.56
CA ILE A 413 -2.40 -12.93 -13.97
C ILE A 413 -3.73 -12.67 -13.28
N GLY A 414 -3.67 -12.24 -12.02
CA GLY A 414 -4.81 -11.71 -11.29
C GLY A 414 -4.76 -10.18 -11.27
N VAL A 415 -5.85 -9.52 -11.65
CA VAL A 415 -5.95 -8.06 -11.69
C VAL A 415 -6.93 -7.60 -10.62
N ALA A 416 -6.57 -6.59 -9.83
CA ALA A 416 -7.48 -5.94 -8.92
C ALA A 416 -7.31 -4.42 -8.96
N THR A 417 -8.43 -3.70 -8.90
CA THR A 417 -8.46 -2.24 -8.81
C THR A 417 -8.89 -1.82 -7.42
N HIS A 418 -8.30 -0.74 -6.91
CA HIS A 418 -8.56 -0.21 -5.60
C HIS A 418 -10.04 0.20 -5.46
N GLY A 419 -10.73 -0.46 -4.53
CA GLY A 419 -12.14 -0.21 -4.22
C GLY A 419 -12.34 0.56 -2.90
N GLY A 420 -11.46 1.52 -2.59
CA GLY A 420 -11.60 2.44 -1.46
C GLY A 420 -11.13 1.93 -0.08
N HIS A 421 -10.68 0.67 0.06
CA HIS A 421 -10.14 0.19 1.34
C HIS A 421 -8.80 0.89 1.66
N PRO A 422 -8.57 1.40 2.88
CA PRO A 422 -7.35 2.14 3.22
C PRO A 422 -6.12 1.22 3.37
N ASP A 423 -6.33 -0.07 3.64
CA ASP A 423 -5.25 -1.05 3.72
C ASP A 423 -4.94 -1.69 2.37
N TYR A 424 -3.73 -1.50 1.86
CA TYR A 424 -3.25 -2.07 0.60
C TYR A 424 -3.24 -3.61 0.60
N GLU A 425 -3.16 -4.29 1.75
CA GLU A 425 -3.16 -5.77 1.80
C GLU A 425 -4.46 -6.33 1.21
N TYR A 426 -5.59 -5.61 1.33
CA TYR A 426 -6.85 -6.02 0.73
C TYR A 426 -6.82 -5.98 -0.80
N LEU A 427 -6.10 -5.02 -1.39
CA LEU A 427 -5.93 -4.91 -2.83
C LEU A 427 -5.08 -6.08 -3.35
N ILE A 428 -3.98 -6.38 -2.67
CA ILE A 428 -3.10 -7.53 -3.00
C ILE A 428 -3.86 -8.84 -2.88
N ASN A 429 -4.56 -9.07 -1.77
CA ASN A 429 -5.34 -10.29 -1.55
C ASN A 429 -6.44 -10.47 -2.60
N SER A 430 -7.00 -9.37 -3.11
CA SER A 430 -7.99 -9.43 -4.19
C SER A 430 -7.36 -9.85 -5.51
N ALA A 431 -6.17 -9.33 -5.84
CA ALA A 431 -5.40 -9.75 -7.02
C ALA A 431 -4.95 -11.21 -6.90
N ASP A 432 -4.50 -11.64 -5.73
CA ASP A 432 -4.08 -13.03 -5.46
C ASP A 432 -5.23 -14.03 -5.65
N ARG A 433 -6.42 -13.74 -5.12
CA ARG A 433 -7.62 -14.56 -5.39
C ARG A 433 -7.96 -14.62 -6.87
N ALA A 434 -7.82 -13.51 -7.59
CA ALA A 434 -8.07 -13.49 -9.03
C ALA A 434 -7.03 -14.35 -9.77
N LEU A 435 -5.75 -14.29 -9.38
CA LEU A 435 -4.68 -15.14 -9.92
C LEU A 435 -4.99 -16.62 -9.67
N TYR A 436 -5.44 -16.96 -8.48
CA TYR A 436 -5.87 -18.32 -8.15
C TYR A 436 -6.98 -18.81 -9.09
N THR A 437 -7.98 -17.97 -9.38
CA THR A 437 -9.01 -18.25 -10.38
C THR A 437 -8.42 -18.45 -11.78
N ALA A 438 -7.46 -17.62 -12.20
CA ALA A 438 -6.77 -17.77 -13.50
C ALA A 438 -6.06 -19.13 -13.62
N LYS A 439 -5.31 -19.53 -12.57
CA LYS A 439 -4.61 -20.82 -12.53
C LYS A 439 -5.59 -22.00 -12.59
N ASN A 440 -6.67 -21.95 -11.82
CA ASN A 440 -7.68 -23.01 -11.79
C ASN A 440 -8.54 -23.09 -13.05
N SER A 441 -8.65 -21.99 -13.80
CA SER A 441 -9.42 -21.97 -15.06
C SER A 441 -8.60 -22.46 -16.27
N GLY A 442 -7.40 -22.99 -16.06
CA GLY A 442 -6.57 -23.55 -17.13
C GLY A 442 -5.30 -22.75 -17.45
N ARG A 443 -4.89 -21.82 -16.59
CA ARG A 443 -3.65 -21.01 -16.74
C ARG A 443 -3.61 -20.18 -18.02
N ASN A 444 -2.47 -19.53 -18.27
CA ASN A 444 -2.22 -18.65 -19.43
C ASN A 444 -3.39 -17.71 -19.71
N ARG A 445 -3.82 -16.96 -18.69
CA ARG A 445 -4.96 -16.05 -18.78
C ARG A 445 -4.92 -15.00 -17.70
N ILE A 446 -5.68 -13.94 -17.93
CA ILE A 446 -6.00 -12.95 -16.92
C ILE A 446 -7.31 -13.32 -16.21
N SER A 447 -7.46 -12.86 -14.98
CA SER A 447 -8.72 -12.91 -14.23
C SER A 447 -8.87 -11.61 -13.44
N LEU A 448 -10.07 -11.04 -13.46
CA LEU A 448 -10.37 -9.80 -12.73
C LEU A 448 -10.95 -10.15 -11.37
N ALA A 449 -10.46 -9.50 -10.33
CA ALA A 449 -11.11 -9.51 -9.04
C ALA A 449 -12.50 -8.86 -9.18
N PRO A 450 -13.53 -9.39 -8.50
CA PRO A 450 -14.83 -8.73 -8.49
C PRO A 450 -14.67 -7.30 -7.99
N SER A 451 -15.19 -6.34 -8.76
CA SER A 451 -15.22 -4.94 -8.37
C SER A 451 -15.85 -4.82 -6.98
N ALA A 452 -15.17 -4.19 -6.03
CA ALA A 452 -15.84 -3.78 -4.80
C ALA A 452 -17.03 -2.90 -5.23
N PRO A 453 -18.23 -3.11 -4.68
CA PRO A 453 -19.36 -2.24 -5.01
C PRO A 453 -18.93 -0.80 -4.74
N ASN A 454 -19.08 0.06 -5.76
CA ASN A 454 -18.97 1.51 -5.56
C ASN A 454 -19.94 1.89 -4.42
N PRO A 455 -19.50 2.75 -3.47
CA PRO A 455 -20.34 3.20 -2.37
C PRO A 455 -21.65 3.83 -2.85
#